data_AF-A0A812WQL3-F1
#
_entry.id   AF-A0A812WQL3-F1
#
_cell.length_a   1.000
_cell.length_b   1.000
_cell.length_c   1.000
_cell.angle_alpha   90.00
_cell.angle_beta   90.00
_cell.angle_gamma   90.00
#
_symmetry.space_group_name_H-M   'P 1'
#
loop_
_entity.id
_entity.type
_entity.pdbx_description
1 polymer ?
#
loop_
_entity_poly.entity_id
_entity_poly.type
_entity_poly.pdbx_seq_one_letter_code
_entity_poly.pdbx_strand_id
1 'polypeptide(L)'
;MAVSPAQMGQLAQLLTQTVAGNMQAMKAAEQQLRSAEVQPGFGLVLLELLRSGSVEAAARQAGAIYFKNYIRRQWCVEGAGGISASDRQAIKQHILSLMLQAPKQVQVQLSAGLEEISITDYPAEWQSLLPEIVQHLKSSQDMSVLKGTMQTAHTVFLKFRAQARSEDLLREVKYTVEGFQETHLAVFTATCRQVLAGGLAADQLIAHFELLLATIGAFFSLNVIDLPEFFEDHREDYFRGFLELLKFQHEAVAGKEQQGLLEQVKGAICECLVLYAEKYQEEFMPFLLPCVNEVWSLLVGLDQQEKNDQLVAKGIQFLSSTAATHWPQSPFEDPNVLSGICEKVVFPNVLLRDSDVELFEDNPLEYVRRDMEAADQ
;
A
#
# COMPACT_ATOMS: atom_id res chain seq x y z
N MET A 1 21.89 24.66 7.07
CA MET A 1 21.87 26.14 7.13
C MET A 1 20.53 26.56 7.72
N ALA A 2 20.49 27.55 8.62
CA ALA A 2 19.24 28.07 9.13
C ALA A 2 18.49 28.79 7.99
N VAL A 3 17.30 28.29 7.64
CA VAL A 3 16.43 28.91 6.64
C VAL A 3 15.97 30.27 7.18
N SER A 4 16.18 31.36 6.44
CA SER A 4 15.78 32.67 6.94
C SER A 4 14.24 32.79 6.97
N PRO A 5 13.64 33.40 8.01
CA PRO A 5 12.20 33.61 8.09
C PRO A 5 11.61 34.37 6.88
N ALA A 6 12.40 35.28 6.30
CA ALA A 6 12.02 36.04 5.12
C ALA A 6 11.91 35.13 3.86
N GLN A 7 12.84 34.21 3.67
CA GLN A 7 12.79 33.24 2.56
C GLN A 7 11.59 32.30 2.70
N MET A 8 11.30 31.81 3.92
CA MET A 8 10.10 30.99 4.16
C MET A 8 8.80 31.76 3.88
N GLY A 9 8.71 33.01 4.33
CA GLY A 9 7.53 33.85 4.09
C GLY A 9 7.28 34.10 2.60
N GLN A 10 8.34 34.41 1.85
CA GLN A 10 8.26 34.59 0.40
C GLN A 10 7.84 33.29 -0.31
N LEU A 11 8.43 32.15 0.07
CA LEU A 11 8.09 30.86 -0.52
C LEU A 11 6.63 30.47 -0.25
N ALA A 12 6.14 30.67 0.98
CA ALA A 12 4.75 30.43 1.34
C ALA A 12 3.78 31.28 0.52
N GLN A 13 4.11 32.55 0.27
CA GLN A 13 3.31 33.42 -0.59
C GLN A 13 3.27 32.92 -2.04
N LEU A 14 4.40 32.51 -2.60
CA LEU A 14 4.45 31.96 -3.96
C LEU A 14 3.62 30.68 -4.09
N LEU A 15 3.75 29.75 -3.13
CA LEU A 15 2.96 28.51 -3.08
C LEU A 15 1.46 28.78 -2.92
N THR A 16 1.07 29.84 -2.23
CA THR A 16 -0.33 30.25 -2.13
C THR A 16 -0.85 30.79 -3.47
N GLN A 17 0.00 31.52 -4.21
CA GLN A 17 -0.37 32.05 -5.52
C GLN A 17 -0.50 30.96 -6.59
N THR A 18 0.20 29.82 -6.46
CA THR A 18 0.03 28.70 -7.41
C THR A 18 -1.33 28.02 -7.32
N VAL A 19 -2.07 28.24 -6.23
CA VAL A 19 -3.43 27.72 -6.04
C VAL A 19 -4.50 28.81 -6.13
N ALA A 20 -4.11 30.05 -6.44
CA ALA A 20 -5.05 31.16 -6.59
C ALA A 20 -5.77 31.07 -7.95
N GLY A 21 -7.06 31.44 -7.98
CA GLY A 21 -7.89 31.40 -9.21
C GLY A 21 -7.46 32.36 -10.34
N ASN A 22 -6.39 33.13 -10.15
CA ASN A 22 -5.83 34.01 -11.17
C ASN A 22 -4.72 33.30 -11.96
N MET A 23 -5.01 32.96 -13.22
CA MET A 23 -4.10 32.23 -14.11
C MET A 23 -2.78 32.96 -14.39
N GLN A 24 -2.76 34.30 -14.43
CA GLN A 24 -1.51 35.06 -14.62
C GLN A 24 -0.63 35.01 -13.37
N ALA A 25 -1.23 35.17 -12.18
CA ALA A 25 -0.51 35.08 -10.91
C ALA A 25 0.05 33.67 -10.68
N MET A 26 -0.74 32.64 -11.00
CA MET A 26 -0.32 31.24 -10.94
C MET A 26 0.92 30.98 -11.80
N LYS A 27 0.90 31.37 -13.09
CA LYS A 27 2.04 31.20 -14.00
C LYS A 27 3.28 31.97 -13.54
N ALA A 28 3.10 33.19 -13.05
CA ALA A 28 4.21 33.99 -12.53
C ALA A 28 4.85 33.34 -11.29
N ALA A 29 4.02 32.85 -10.36
CA ALA A 29 4.49 32.15 -9.16
C ALA A 29 5.23 30.84 -9.51
N GLU A 30 4.70 30.04 -10.44
CA GLU A 30 5.37 28.83 -10.91
C GLU A 30 6.74 29.15 -11.53
N GLN A 31 6.83 30.19 -12.36
CA GLN A 31 8.11 30.59 -12.97
C GLN A 31 9.13 31.03 -11.92
N GLN A 32 8.70 31.76 -10.88
CA GLN A 32 9.59 32.14 -9.77
C GLN A 32 10.01 30.94 -8.92
N LEU A 33 9.12 29.97 -8.69
CA LEU A 33 9.48 28.73 -8.00
C LEU A 33 10.49 27.92 -8.82
N ARG A 34 10.35 27.89 -10.15
CA ARG A 34 11.30 27.23 -11.06
C ARG A 34 12.67 27.90 -11.10
N SER A 35 12.75 29.21 -10.95
CA SER A 35 14.05 29.87 -10.82
C SER A 35 14.67 29.66 -9.43
N ALA A 36 13.85 29.53 -8.39
CA ALA A 36 14.29 29.23 -7.03
C ALA A 36 14.75 27.78 -6.84
N GLU A 37 14.17 26.80 -7.57
CA GLU A 37 14.45 25.37 -7.37
C GLU A 37 15.90 24.96 -7.71
N VAL A 38 16.62 25.80 -8.45
CA VAL A 38 18.04 25.62 -8.82
C VAL A 38 18.98 25.97 -7.66
N GLN A 39 18.50 26.70 -6.64
CA GLN A 39 19.34 27.11 -5.52
C GLN A 39 19.63 25.92 -4.59
N PRO A 40 20.90 25.72 -4.15
CA PRO A 40 21.23 24.71 -3.17
C PRO A 40 20.40 24.83 -1.90
N GLY A 41 19.94 23.71 -1.36
CA GLY A 41 19.11 23.66 -0.15
C GLY A 41 17.63 23.98 -0.37
N PHE A 42 17.16 24.23 -1.61
CA PHE A 42 15.75 24.52 -1.89
C PHE A 42 14.80 23.43 -1.34
N GLY A 43 15.15 22.14 -1.52
CA GLY A 43 14.39 21.03 -0.97
C GLY A 43 14.28 21.08 0.56
N LEU A 44 15.34 21.51 1.26
CA LEU A 44 15.33 21.65 2.72
C LEU A 44 14.47 22.83 3.18
N VAL A 45 14.46 23.93 2.43
CA VAL A 45 13.55 25.05 2.68
C VAL A 45 12.09 24.61 2.55
N LEU A 46 11.77 23.78 1.55
CA LEU A 46 10.43 23.19 1.42
C LEU A 46 10.10 22.30 2.63
N LEU A 47 10.98 21.37 3.01
CA LEU A 47 10.74 20.50 4.19
C LEU A 47 10.54 21.32 5.47
N GLU A 48 11.29 22.41 5.66
CA GLU A 48 11.14 23.31 6.81
C GLU A 48 9.80 24.05 6.80
N LEU A 49 9.35 24.52 5.62
CA LEU A 49 8.05 25.14 5.45
C LEU A 49 6.91 24.17 5.83
N LEU A 50 7.03 22.90 5.43
CA LEU A 50 6.05 21.86 5.75
C LEU A 50 5.99 21.53 7.24
N ARG A 51 7.14 21.61 7.91
CA ARG A 51 7.27 21.42 9.36
C ARG A 51 6.69 22.59 10.17
N SER A 52 6.74 23.81 9.62
CA SER A 52 6.35 25.01 10.35
C SER A 52 4.84 25.12 10.58
N GLY A 53 4.43 25.08 11.85
CA GLY A 53 3.04 25.32 12.24
C GLY A 53 2.56 26.77 12.04
N SER A 54 3.47 27.72 11.78
CA SER A 54 3.11 29.12 11.54
C SER A 54 2.65 29.39 10.11
N VAL A 55 2.81 28.42 9.20
CA VAL A 55 2.43 28.53 7.79
C VAL A 55 1.02 27.98 7.60
N GLU A 56 0.19 28.72 6.85
CA GLU A 56 -1.19 28.34 6.56
C GLU A 56 -1.27 26.94 5.92
N ALA A 57 -2.34 26.20 6.24
CA ALA A 57 -2.52 24.83 5.78
C ALA A 57 -2.52 24.70 4.25
N ALA A 58 -3.14 25.65 3.54
CA ALA A 58 -3.17 25.68 2.08
C ALA A 58 -1.76 25.83 1.47
N ALA A 59 -0.94 26.72 2.02
CA ALA A 59 0.44 26.92 1.58
C ALA A 59 1.31 25.68 1.86
N ARG A 60 1.12 25.01 3.01
CA ARG A 60 1.80 23.73 3.31
C ARG A 60 1.37 22.61 2.35
N GLN A 61 0.08 22.49 2.05
CA GLN A 61 -0.39 21.50 1.08
C GLN A 61 0.19 21.76 -0.33
N ALA A 62 0.15 23.00 -0.81
CA ALA A 62 0.78 23.40 -2.07
C ALA A 62 2.29 23.12 -2.07
N GLY A 63 2.97 23.42 -0.97
CA GLY A 63 4.39 23.11 -0.77
C GLY A 63 4.69 21.61 -0.85
N ALA A 64 3.84 20.76 -0.29
CA ALA A 64 4.03 19.32 -0.28
C ALA A 64 3.84 18.72 -1.69
N ILE A 65 2.83 19.22 -2.42
CA ILE A 65 2.63 18.89 -3.83
C ILE A 65 3.83 19.33 -4.66
N TYR A 66 4.33 20.55 -4.45
CA TYR A 66 5.49 21.07 -5.15
C TYR A 66 6.74 20.23 -4.84
N PHE A 67 6.98 19.90 -3.57
CA PHE A 67 8.09 19.07 -3.13
C PHE A 67 8.07 17.70 -3.83
N LYS A 68 6.93 16.99 -3.82
CA LYS A 68 6.78 15.72 -4.55
C LYS A 68 7.15 15.88 -6.03
N ASN A 69 6.62 16.90 -6.68
CA ASN A 69 6.89 17.14 -8.09
C ASN A 69 8.35 17.57 -8.35
N TYR A 70 8.99 18.25 -7.40
CA TYR A 70 10.41 18.61 -7.44
C TYR A 70 11.29 17.35 -7.39
N ILE A 71 11.03 16.44 -6.45
CA ILE A 71 11.70 15.13 -6.38
C ILE A 71 11.58 14.37 -7.70
N ARG A 72 10.35 14.19 -8.21
CA ARG A 72 10.11 13.50 -9.50
C ARG A 72 10.90 14.07 -10.68
N ARG A 73 11.10 15.38 -10.71
CA ARG A 73 11.80 16.04 -11.82
C ARG A 73 13.32 16.03 -11.68
N GLN A 74 13.83 16.19 -10.47
CA GLN A 74 15.22 16.56 -10.23
C GLN A 74 16.03 15.48 -9.49
N TRP A 75 15.39 14.44 -8.94
CA TRP A 75 16.09 13.41 -8.17
C TRP A 75 16.99 12.54 -9.03
N CYS A 76 16.55 12.13 -10.21
CA CYS A 76 17.34 11.27 -11.12
C CYS A 76 18.20 12.07 -12.12
N VAL A 77 18.21 13.40 -12.03
CA VAL A 77 19.00 14.25 -12.92
C VAL A 77 20.43 14.32 -12.40
N GLU A 78 21.40 13.95 -13.24
CA GLU A 78 22.82 14.02 -12.93
C GLU A 78 23.42 15.38 -13.33
N GLY A 79 24.51 15.77 -12.66
CA GLY A 79 25.25 17.00 -12.96
C GLY A 79 24.59 18.29 -12.45
N ALA A 80 24.93 19.42 -13.06
CA ALA A 80 24.60 20.76 -12.57
C ALA A 80 23.10 21.13 -12.62
N GLY A 81 22.24 20.27 -13.17
CA GLY A 81 20.80 20.47 -13.24
C GLY A 81 19.99 19.78 -12.14
N GLY A 82 20.57 18.79 -11.45
CA GLY A 82 19.86 17.96 -10.47
C GLY A 82 20.11 18.35 -9.02
N ILE A 83 19.46 17.63 -8.11
CA ILE A 83 19.62 17.82 -6.66
C ILE A 83 21.03 17.41 -6.24
N SER A 84 21.74 18.31 -5.56
CA SER A 84 23.11 18.07 -5.07
C SER A 84 23.18 16.86 -4.12
N ALA A 85 24.30 16.15 -4.09
CA ALA A 85 24.47 14.98 -3.23
C ALA A 85 24.26 15.32 -1.73
N SER A 86 24.71 16.49 -1.29
CA SER A 86 24.48 16.98 0.08
C SER A 86 23.00 17.22 0.38
N ASP A 87 22.26 17.80 -0.57
CA ASP A 87 20.83 18.04 -0.38
C ASP A 87 20.04 16.73 -0.42
N ARG A 88 20.40 15.78 -1.29
CA ARG A 88 19.80 14.43 -1.29
C ARG A 88 19.95 13.76 0.06
N GLN A 89 21.16 13.77 0.62
CA GLN A 89 21.42 13.19 1.93
C GLN A 89 20.61 13.88 3.04
N ALA A 90 20.55 15.20 3.04
CA ALA A 90 19.78 15.95 4.03
C ALA A 90 18.27 15.74 3.89
N ILE A 91 17.74 15.61 2.66
CA ILE A 91 16.33 15.25 2.42
C ILE A 91 16.03 13.86 3.00
N LYS A 92 16.87 12.87 2.69
CA LYS A 92 16.77 11.49 3.21
C LYS A 92 16.73 11.44 4.75
N GLN A 93 17.51 12.28 5.42
CA GLN A 93 17.57 12.36 6.88
C GLN A 93 16.31 12.94 7.55
N HIS A 94 15.44 13.64 6.80
CA HIS A 94 14.34 14.39 7.39
C HIS A 94 12.96 13.97 6.88
N ILE A 95 12.87 13.44 5.66
CA ILE A 95 11.59 13.17 5.00
C ILE A 95 10.72 12.16 5.77
N LEU A 96 11.30 11.07 6.29
CA LEU A 96 10.57 10.04 7.02
C LEU A 96 9.97 10.59 8.32
N SER A 97 10.81 11.15 9.19
CA SER A 97 10.34 11.76 10.45
C SER A 97 9.30 12.86 10.23
N LEU A 98 9.47 13.71 9.20
CA LEU A 98 8.50 14.76 8.89
C LEU A 98 7.17 14.17 8.43
N MET A 99 7.21 13.18 7.55
CA MET A 99 6.02 12.50 7.02
C MET A 99 5.21 11.82 8.14
N LEU A 100 5.87 11.20 9.11
CA LEU A 100 5.19 10.54 10.25
C LEU A 100 4.51 11.53 11.20
N GLN A 101 4.97 12.78 11.25
CA GLN A 101 4.44 13.85 12.12
C GLN A 101 3.47 14.80 11.38
N ALA A 102 3.39 14.69 10.05
CA ALA A 102 2.62 15.62 9.23
C ALA A 102 1.11 15.30 9.23
N PRO A 103 0.24 16.31 9.04
CA PRO A 103 -1.19 16.08 8.79
C PRO A 103 -1.42 15.24 7.52
N LYS A 104 -2.52 14.47 7.48
CA LYS A 104 -2.84 13.50 6.41
C LYS A 104 -2.60 14.02 4.98
N GLN A 105 -3.02 15.25 4.66
CA GLN A 105 -2.86 15.81 3.31
C GLN A 105 -1.39 16.03 2.91
N VAL A 106 -0.53 16.43 3.86
CA VAL A 106 0.91 16.61 3.64
C VAL A 106 1.61 15.25 3.66
N GLN A 107 1.21 14.38 4.58
CA GLN A 107 1.73 13.01 4.71
C GLN A 107 1.64 12.27 3.38
N VAL A 108 0.48 12.24 2.71
CA VAL A 108 0.29 11.55 1.42
C VAL A 108 1.25 12.05 0.34
N GLN A 109 1.53 13.36 0.28
CA GLN A 109 2.46 13.91 -0.72
C GLN A 109 3.92 13.58 -0.38
N LEU A 110 4.28 13.60 0.91
CA LEU A 110 5.61 13.22 1.36
C LEU A 110 5.86 11.72 1.17
N SER A 111 4.86 10.86 1.41
CA SER A 111 4.94 9.42 1.12
C SER A 111 5.21 9.15 -0.36
N ALA A 112 4.51 9.85 -1.26
CA ALA A 112 4.75 9.73 -2.70
C ALA A 112 6.14 10.26 -3.13
N GLY A 113 6.67 11.28 -2.45
CA GLY A 113 8.04 11.73 -2.67
C GLY A 113 9.07 10.73 -2.16
N LEU A 114 8.83 10.14 -0.98
CA LEU A 114 9.69 9.11 -0.40
C LEU A 114 9.72 7.86 -1.28
N GLU A 115 8.56 7.43 -1.78
CA GLU A 115 8.44 6.33 -2.74
C GLU A 115 9.36 6.54 -3.94
N GLU A 116 9.28 7.71 -4.59
CA GLU A 116 10.10 8.06 -5.74
C GLU A 116 11.61 7.96 -5.43
N ILE A 117 12.03 8.47 -4.27
CA ILE A 117 13.43 8.38 -3.83
C ILE A 117 13.83 6.93 -3.58
N SER A 118 12.95 6.14 -2.96
CA SER A 118 13.22 4.76 -2.58
C SER A 118 13.39 3.84 -3.78
N ILE A 119 12.72 4.12 -4.90
CA ILE A 119 12.84 3.31 -6.13
C ILE A 119 14.29 3.28 -6.62
N THR A 120 14.99 4.41 -6.59
CA THR A 120 16.37 4.54 -7.08
C THR A 120 17.43 4.35 -6.00
N ASP A 121 17.18 4.84 -4.78
CA ASP A 121 18.25 4.99 -3.80
C ASP A 121 18.25 3.88 -2.74
N TYR A 122 17.13 3.19 -2.53
CA TYR A 122 17.07 2.09 -1.58
C TYR A 122 17.63 0.79 -2.20
N PRO A 123 18.42 -0.03 -1.48
CA PRO A 123 19.04 0.24 -0.19
C PRO A 123 20.42 0.89 -0.32
N ALA A 124 21.07 0.78 -1.48
CA ALA A 124 22.50 1.04 -1.65
C ALA A 124 22.90 2.48 -1.27
N GLU A 125 22.13 3.47 -1.72
CA GLU A 125 22.35 4.89 -1.49
C GLU A 125 21.56 5.43 -0.29
N TRP A 126 20.73 4.61 0.37
CA TRP A 126 19.92 4.99 1.53
C TRP A 126 19.85 3.91 2.61
N GLN A 127 21.02 3.46 3.04
CA GLN A 127 21.19 2.35 4.00
C GLN A 127 20.58 2.63 5.39
N SER A 128 20.32 3.89 5.74
CA SER A 128 19.71 4.25 7.03
C SER A 128 18.19 4.06 7.07
N LEU A 129 17.52 3.95 5.91
CA LEU A 129 16.06 3.91 5.84
C LEU A 129 15.47 2.69 6.55
N LEU A 130 16.01 1.49 6.27
CA LEU A 130 15.51 0.25 6.87
C LEU A 130 15.71 0.21 8.39
N PRO A 131 16.91 0.51 8.94
CA PRO A 131 17.10 0.64 10.38
C PRO A 131 16.15 1.66 11.04
N GLU A 132 15.90 2.81 10.41
CA GLU A 132 14.99 3.83 10.93
C GLU A 132 13.54 3.33 10.99
N ILE A 133 13.06 2.68 9.91
CA ILE A 133 11.75 2.02 9.88
C ILE A 133 11.62 0.98 10.99
N VAL A 134 12.62 0.09 11.12
CA VAL A 134 12.63 -0.96 12.15
C VAL A 134 12.62 -0.37 13.55
N GLN A 135 13.41 0.67 13.79
CA GLN A 135 13.47 1.34 15.09
C GLN A 135 12.11 1.97 15.44
N HIS A 136 11.45 2.65 14.51
CA HIS A 136 10.12 3.23 14.74
C HIS A 136 9.06 2.17 15.06
N LEU A 137 9.06 1.03 14.35
CA LEU A 137 8.15 -0.08 14.61
C LEU A 137 8.40 -0.77 15.97
N LYS A 138 9.67 -0.88 16.39
CA LYS A 138 10.01 -1.52 17.68
C LYS A 138 9.77 -0.62 18.89
N SER A 139 9.96 0.69 18.76
CA SER A 139 10.00 1.61 19.90
C SER A 139 8.72 2.43 20.10
N SER A 140 7.93 2.63 19.05
CA SER A 140 6.71 3.44 19.15
C SER A 140 5.57 2.65 19.79
N GLN A 141 4.83 3.31 20.68
CA GLN A 141 3.51 2.86 21.15
C GLN A 141 2.37 3.64 20.49
N ASP A 142 2.68 4.66 19.69
CA ASP A 142 1.71 5.45 18.95
C ASP A 142 1.29 4.70 17.68
N MET A 143 0.01 4.33 17.62
CA MET A 143 -0.59 3.62 16.48
C MET A 143 -0.49 4.41 15.17
N SER A 144 -0.55 5.75 15.22
CA SER A 144 -0.39 6.59 14.02
C SER A 144 1.02 6.46 13.45
N VAL A 145 2.03 6.43 14.32
CA VAL A 145 3.43 6.23 13.93
C VAL A 145 3.62 4.80 13.40
N LEU A 146 3.15 3.78 14.12
CA LEU A 146 3.28 2.37 13.69
C LEU A 146 2.68 2.15 12.29
N LYS A 147 1.45 2.63 12.09
CA LYS A 147 0.77 2.59 10.79
C LYS A 147 1.57 3.30 9.71
N GLY A 148 1.94 4.57 9.94
CA GLY A 148 2.65 5.37 8.94
C GLY A 148 4.00 4.76 8.58
N THR A 149 4.72 4.21 9.56
CA THR A 149 6.00 3.53 9.34
C THR A 149 5.82 2.24 8.56
N MET A 150 4.84 1.41 8.89
CA MET A 150 4.57 0.17 8.13
C MET A 150 4.09 0.45 6.71
N GLN A 151 3.26 1.48 6.51
CA GLN A 151 2.86 1.96 5.17
C GLN A 151 4.09 2.38 4.36
N THR A 152 5.05 3.07 4.99
CA THR A 152 6.32 3.43 4.35
C THR A 152 7.10 2.18 3.93
N ALA A 153 7.25 1.21 4.85
CA ALA A 153 7.93 -0.04 4.55
C ALA A 153 7.27 -0.76 3.36
N HIS A 154 5.95 -0.89 3.40
CA HIS A 154 5.17 -1.47 2.32
C HIS A 154 5.44 -0.78 0.97
N THR A 155 5.37 0.55 0.94
CA THR A 155 5.63 1.36 -0.26
C THR A 155 7.04 1.16 -0.80
N VAL A 156 8.06 1.18 0.06
CA VAL A 156 9.46 0.93 -0.35
C VAL A 156 9.61 -0.46 -0.97
N PHE A 157 8.92 -1.47 -0.43
CA PHE A 157 9.02 -2.86 -0.89
C PHE A 157 8.17 -3.14 -2.14
N LEU A 158 7.24 -2.26 -2.53
CA LEU A 158 6.43 -2.45 -3.75
C LEU A 158 7.28 -2.67 -4.99
N LYS A 159 8.47 -2.07 -5.06
CA LYS A 159 9.37 -2.21 -6.21
C LYS A 159 9.81 -3.66 -6.45
N PHE A 160 9.80 -4.52 -5.42
CA PHE A 160 10.10 -5.96 -5.58
C PHE A 160 9.05 -6.67 -6.42
N ARG A 161 7.81 -6.17 -6.47
CA ARG A 161 6.74 -6.75 -7.28
C ARG A 161 6.88 -6.43 -8.77
N ALA A 162 7.52 -5.30 -9.09
CA ALA A 162 7.61 -4.78 -10.46
C ALA A 162 8.91 -5.19 -11.18
N GLN A 163 9.94 -5.58 -10.44
CA GLN A 163 11.25 -5.90 -11.00
C GLN A 163 11.38 -7.39 -11.35
N ALA A 164 12.02 -7.66 -12.48
CA ALA A 164 12.37 -9.03 -12.86
C ALA A 164 13.47 -9.59 -11.94
N ARG A 165 13.42 -10.90 -11.68
CA ARG A 165 14.42 -11.61 -10.87
C ARG A 165 15.83 -11.37 -11.43
N SER A 166 16.73 -10.88 -10.58
CA SER A 166 18.15 -10.66 -10.88
C SER A 166 18.99 -10.86 -9.62
N GLU A 167 20.30 -11.08 -9.77
CA GLU A 167 21.22 -11.22 -8.62
C GLU A 167 21.25 -9.98 -7.72
N ASP A 168 21.15 -8.79 -8.31
CA ASP A 168 21.12 -7.55 -7.54
C ASP A 168 19.81 -7.39 -6.76
N LEU A 169 18.68 -7.74 -7.38
CA LEU A 169 17.38 -7.77 -6.70
C LEU A 169 17.35 -8.79 -5.56
N LEU A 170 17.91 -9.99 -5.78
CA LEU A 170 17.98 -11.03 -4.74
C LEU A 170 18.83 -10.57 -3.54
N ARG A 171 19.96 -9.91 -3.79
CA ARG A 171 20.81 -9.34 -2.73
C ARG A 171 20.08 -8.27 -1.95
N GLU A 172 19.34 -7.42 -2.64
CA GLU A 172 18.54 -6.36 -2.02
C GLU A 172 17.38 -6.92 -1.18
N VAL A 173 16.62 -7.88 -1.71
CA VAL A 173 15.54 -8.55 -0.97
C VAL A 173 16.12 -9.24 0.26
N LYS A 174 17.24 -9.94 0.12
CA LYS A 174 17.92 -10.59 1.24
C LYS A 174 18.29 -9.60 2.35
N TYR A 175 18.96 -8.49 2.01
CA TYR A 175 19.28 -7.42 2.96
C TYR A 175 18.02 -6.90 3.67
N THR A 176 16.94 -6.69 2.91
CA THR A 176 15.69 -6.18 3.43
C THR A 176 15.03 -7.17 4.39
N VAL A 177 14.95 -8.43 4.01
CA VAL A 177 14.37 -9.51 4.81
C VAL A 177 15.16 -9.70 6.11
N GLU A 178 16.48 -9.84 6.05
CA GLU A 178 17.34 -10.00 7.24
C GLU A 178 17.18 -8.84 8.23
N GLY A 179 17.04 -7.61 7.75
CA GLY A 179 16.86 -6.44 8.60
C GLY A 179 15.43 -6.27 9.17
N PHE A 180 14.41 -6.85 8.54
CA PHE A 180 13.01 -6.51 8.81
C PHE A 180 12.17 -7.67 9.39
N GLN A 181 12.51 -8.91 9.06
CA GLN A 181 11.65 -10.10 9.23
C GLN A 181 11.11 -10.31 10.65
N GLU A 182 11.95 -10.18 11.67
CA GLU A 182 11.53 -10.34 13.07
C GLU A 182 10.54 -9.25 13.50
N THR A 183 10.83 -8.01 13.09
CA THR A 183 9.98 -6.84 13.38
C THR A 183 8.63 -6.97 12.70
N HIS A 184 8.65 -7.41 11.44
CA HIS A 184 7.45 -7.66 10.67
C HIS A 184 6.55 -8.70 11.34
N LEU A 185 7.11 -9.87 11.71
CA LEU A 185 6.35 -10.91 12.39
C LEU A 185 5.80 -10.43 13.74
N ALA A 186 6.61 -9.71 14.52
CA ALA A 186 6.18 -9.16 15.81
C ALA A 186 5.00 -8.18 15.65
N VAL A 187 5.06 -7.29 14.66
CA VAL A 187 3.97 -6.34 14.35
C VAL A 187 2.72 -7.09 13.88
N PHE A 188 2.87 -8.03 12.95
CA PHE A 188 1.74 -8.82 12.43
C PHE A 188 1.03 -9.58 13.56
N THR A 189 1.77 -10.38 14.32
CA THR A 189 1.21 -11.23 15.38
C THR A 189 0.61 -10.42 16.53
N ALA A 190 1.24 -9.31 16.93
CA ALA A 190 0.70 -8.42 17.95
C ALA A 190 -0.59 -7.75 17.48
N THR A 191 -0.63 -7.28 16.24
CA THR A 191 -1.81 -6.62 15.67
C THR A 191 -2.98 -7.59 15.51
N CYS A 192 -2.73 -8.79 14.97
CA CYS A 192 -3.73 -9.87 14.91
C CYS A 192 -4.28 -10.20 16.31
N ARG A 193 -3.40 -10.33 17.31
CA ARG A 193 -3.83 -10.62 18.69
C ARG A 193 -4.77 -9.54 19.25
N GLN A 194 -4.45 -8.26 19.05
CA GLN A 194 -5.28 -7.15 19.54
C GLN A 194 -6.63 -7.10 18.83
N VAL A 195 -6.66 -7.28 17.52
CA VAL A 195 -7.89 -7.30 16.72
C VAL A 195 -8.79 -8.47 17.12
N LEU A 196 -8.22 -9.68 17.20
CA LEU A 196 -8.96 -10.91 17.46
C LEU A 196 -9.37 -11.07 18.94
N ALA A 197 -8.69 -10.41 19.87
CA ALA A 197 -9.14 -10.35 21.27
C ALA A 197 -10.48 -9.61 21.43
N GLY A 198 -10.82 -8.73 20.48
CA GLY A 198 -12.02 -7.90 20.51
C GLY A 198 -11.93 -6.75 21.52
N GLY A 199 -12.97 -5.91 21.54
CA GLY A 199 -13.08 -4.79 22.50
C GLY A 199 -12.38 -3.50 22.09
N LEU A 200 -11.78 -3.43 20.89
CA LEU A 200 -11.29 -2.18 20.32
C LEU A 200 -12.46 -1.26 19.96
N ALA A 201 -12.29 0.04 20.22
CA ALA A 201 -13.21 1.05 19.70
C ALA A 201 -13.14 1.10 18.16
N ALA A 202 -14.19 1.61 17.50
CA ALA A 202 -14.30 1.60 16.04
C ALA A 202 -13.11 2.30 15.34
N ASP A 203 -12.69 3.46 15.85
CA ASP A 203 -11.53 4.22 15.36
C ASP A 203 -10.21 3.47 15.54
N GLN A 204 -10.05 2.80 16.68
CA GLN A 204 -8.88 1.95 16.94
C GLN A 204 -8.86 0.75 16.00
N LEU A 205 -9.99 0.07 15.80
CA LEU A 205 -10.09 -1.07 14.91
C LEU A 205 -9.73 -0.70 13.47
N ILE A 206 -10.23 0.45 12.99
CA ILE A 206 -9.86 1.02 11.70
C ILE A 206 -8.33 1.19 11.60
N ALA A 207 -7.70 1.80 12.61
CA ALA A 207 -6.25 1.99 12.60
C ALA A 207 -5.46 0.67 12.59
N HIS A 208 -5.92 -0.36 13.30
CA HIS A 208 -5.30 -1.69 13.27
C HIS A 208 -5.46 -2.37 11.91
N PHE A 209 -6.62 -2.20 11.25
CA PHE A 209 -6.84 -2.74 9.91
C PHE A 209 -6.01 -2.02 8.84
N GLU A 210 -5.80 -0.71 8.95
CA GLU A 210 -4.85 0.01 8.09
C GLU A 210 -3.40 -0.50 8.28
N LEU A 211 -3.01 -0.80 9.52
CA LEU A 211 -1.70 -1.39 9.83
C LEU A 211 -1.57 -2.82 9.28
N LEU A 212 -2.60 -3.66 9.46
CA LEU A 212 -2.66 -5.01 8.91
C LEU A 212 -2.56 -5.01 7.38
N LEU A 213 -3.30 -4.13 6.70
CA LEU A 213 -3.28 -4.04 5.25
C LEU A 213 -1.86 -3.75 4.74
N ALA A 214 -1.17 -2.78 5.35
CA ALA A 214 0.22 -2.46 5.00
C ALA A 214 1.18 -3.62 5.34
N THR A 215 0.97 -4.31 6.47
CA THR A 215 1.79 -5.44 6.89
C THR A 215 1.63 -6.63 5.94
N ILE A 216 0.40 -6.99 5.56
CA ILE A 216 0.13 -8.06 4.59
C ILE A 216 0.66 -7.68 3.20
N GLY A 217 0.55 -6.41 2.82
CA GLY A 217 1.18 -5.90 1.61
C GLY A 217 2.72 -6.05 1.65
N ALA A 218 3.35 -5.75 2.77
CA ALA A 218 4.79 -5.95 2.96
C ALA A 218 5.16 -7.44 2.90
N PHE A 219 4.38 -8.31 3.56
CA PHE A 219 4.53 -9.77 3.49
C PHE A 219 4.59 -10.25 2.03
N PHE A 220 3.61 -9.88 1.20
CA PHE A 220 3.61 -10.26 -0.21
C PHE A 220 4.87 -9.78 -0.93
N SER A 221 5.24 -8.50 -0.76
CA SER A 221 6.42 -7.93 -1.43
C SER A 221 7.72 -8.64 -1.06
N LEU A 222 7.85 -9.08 0.20
CA LEU A 222 9.04 -9.79 0.69
C LEU A 222 9.11 -11.25 0.25
N ASN A 223 7.99 -11.82 -0.19
CA ASN A 223 7.88 -13.24 -0.61
C ASN A 223 7.65 -13.39 -2.13
N VAL A 224 7.55 -12.31 -2.92
CA VAL A 224 7.16 -12.42 -4.34
C VAL A 224 8.29 -12.95 -5.23
N ILE A 225 9.54 -12.66 -4.88
CA ILE A 225 10.73 -13.02 -5.69
C ILE A 225 11.22 -14.42 -5.36
N ASP A 226 11.33 -14.73 -4.08
CA ASP A 226 11.71 -16.03 -3.53
C ASP A 226 11.08 -16.18 -2.14
N LEU A 227 11.03 -17.41 -1.61
CA LEU A 227 10.57 -17.66 -0.24
C LEU A 227 11.78 -17.60 0.71
N PRO A 228 11.90 -16.57 1.57
CA PRO A 228 13.01 -16.53 2.52
C PRO A 228 12.79 -17.54 3.66
N GLU A 229 13.88 -18.17 4.12
CA GLU A 229 13.88 -19.20 5.17
C GLU A 229 13.08 -18.80 6.41
N PHE A 230 13.17 -17.54 6.85
CA PHE A 230 12.40 -17.06 7.99
C PHE A 230 10.88 -17.11 7.77
N PHE A 231 10.39 -16.76 6.57
CA PHE A 231 8.97 -16.83 6.27
C PHE A 231 8.50 -18.27 6.09
N GLU A 232 9.37 -19.14 5.57
CA GLU A 232 9.14 -20.58 5.56
C GLU A 232 8.98 -21.11 7.00
N ASP A 233 9.95 -20.87 7.88
CA ASP A 233 9.95 -21.35 9.27
C ASP A 233 8.76 -20.82 10.08
N HIS A 234 8.34 -19.58 9.81
CA HIS A 234 7.24 -18.92 10.51
C HIS A 234 5.91 -18.96 9.76
N ARG A 235 5.77 -19.81 8.73
CA ARG A 235 4.54 -19.90 7.91
C ARG A 235 3.31 -20.19 8.77
N GLU A 236 3.41 -21.06 9.78
CA GLU A 236 2.28 -21.35 10.68
C GLU A 236 1.75 -20.11 11.40
N ASP A 237 2.63 -19.21 11.84
CA ASP A 237 2.24 -17.97 12.52
C ASP A 237 1.46 -17.03 11.59
N TYR A 238 1.93 -16.87 10.35
CA TYR A 238 1.27 -16.04 9.33
C TYR A 238 -0.07 -16.63 8.89
N PHE A 239 -0.08 -17.91 8.52
CA PHE A 239 -1.25 -18.59 7.99
C PHE A 239 -2.37 -18.72 9.03
N ARG A 240 -2.02 -18.97 10.30
CA ARG A 240 -2.99 -18.90 11.39
C ARG A 240 -3.63 -17.50 11.47
N GLY A 241 -2.84 -16.45 11.38
CA GLY A 241 -3.34 -15.07 11.37
C GLY A 241 -4.26 -14.80 10.16
N PHE A 242 -3.85 -15.23 8.97
CA PHE A 242 -4.65 -15.07 7.74
C PHE A 242 -6.01 -15.78 7.84
N LEU A 243 -6.04 -17.03 8.29
CA LEU A 243 -7.29 -17.80 8.43
C LEU A 243 -8.26 -17.13 9.42
N GLU A 244 -7.75 -16.65 10.56
CA GLU A 244 -8.59 -15.94 11.54
C GLU A 244 -9.09 -14.59 11.02
N LEU A 245 -8.28 -13.86 10.25
CA LEU A 245 -8.68 -12.61 9.61
C LEU A 245 -9.71 -12.82 8.48
N LEU A 246 -9.64 -13.93 7.74
CA LEU A 246 -10.65 -14.26 6.72
C LEU A 246 -12.03 -14.51 7.34
N LYS A 247 -12.07 -15.10 8.55
CA LYS A 247 -13.30 -15.30 9.34
C LYS A 247 -13.81 -14.03 10.01
N PHE A 248 -12.92 -13.08 10.29
CA PHE A 248 -13.27 -11.89 11.05
C PHE A 248 -14.36 -11.05 10.35
N GLN A 249 -15.28 -10.53 11.14
CA GLN A 249 -16.39 -9.68 10.68
C GLN A 249 -16.64 -8.56 11.69
N HIS A 250 -16.70 -7.32 11.22
CA HIS A 250 -17.05 -6.18 12.06
C HIS A 250 -17.48 -4.96 11.22
N GLU A 251 -18.61 -4.34 11.58
CA GLU A 251 -19.22 -3.24 10.81
C GLU A 251 -18.34 -1.99 10.68
N ALA A 252 -17.50 -1.71 11.69
CA ALA A 252 -16.63 -0.53 11.69
C ALA A 252 -15.54 -0.53 10.59
N VAL A 253 -15.19 -1.71 10.08
CA VAL A 253 -14.16 -1.87 9.03
C VAL A 253 -14.73 -2.42 7.72
N ALA A 254 -15.98 -2.88 7.73
CA ALA A 254 -16.69 -3.34 6.55
C ALA A 254 -17.10 -2.19 5.63
N GLY A 255 -17.15 -2.47 4.33
CA GLY A 255 -17.58 -1.52 3.30
C GLY A 255 -19.07 -1.15 3.43
N LYS A 256 -19.39 0.13 3.25
CA LYS A 256 -20.77 0.63 3.17
C LYS A 256 -21.21 0.76 1.72
N GLU A 257 -20.81 1.85 1.07
CA GLU A 257 -21.03 2.09 -0.37
C GLU A 257 -19.79 1.70 -1.19
N GLN A 258 -18.61 1.90 -0.62
CA GLN A 258 -17.32 1.52 -1.20
C GLN A 258 -16.70 0.39 -0.40
N GLN A 259 -15.72 -0.28 -1.01
CA GLN A 259 -14.94 -1.32 -0.38
C GLN A 259 -14.29 -0.82 0.92
N GLY A 260 -14.54 -1.52 2.03
CA GLY A 260 -13.98 -1.20 3.33
C GLY A 260 -12.58 -1.78 3.53
N LEU A 261 -11.99 -1.52 4.68
CA LEU A 261 -10.68 -2.07 5.05
C LEU A 261 -10.76 -3.58 5.28
N LEU A 262 -11.90 -4.09 5.73
CA LEU A 262 -12.12 -5.52 5.91
C LEU A 262 -11.97 -6.26 4.59
N GLU A 263 -12.65 -5.81 3.55
CA GLU A 263 -12.60 -6.44 2.24
C GLU A 263 -11.21 -6.29 1.60
N GLN A 264 -10.54 -5.13 1.79
CA GLN A 264 -9.17 -4.93 1.32
C GLN A 264 -8.17 -5.88 1.98
N VAL A 265 -8.24 -6.06 3.30
CA VAL A 265 -7.37 -7.00 4.04
C VAL A 265 -7.61 -8.43 3.58
N LYS A 266 -8.86 -8.88 3.46
CA LYS A 266 -9.18 -10.23 2.97
C LYS A 266 -8.71 -10.43 1.53
N GLY A 267 -8.85 -9.42 0.68
CA GLY A 267 -8.34 -9.45 -0.69
C GLY A 267 -6.82 -9.57 -0.76
N ALA A 268 -6.11 -8.80 0.07
CA ALA A 268 -4.64 -8.88 0.16
C ALA A 268 -4.16 -10.24 0.69
N ILE A 269 -4.92 -10.87 1.60
CA ILE A 269 -4.67 -12.25 2.02
C ILE A 269 -4.82 -13.20 0.83
N CYS A 270 -5.93 -13.12 0.07
CA CYS A 270 -6.12 -13.96 -1.12
C CYS A 270 -4.95 -13.86 -2.12
N GLU A 271 -4.40 -12.67 -2.34
CA GLU A 271 -3.19 -12.49 -3.18
C GLU A 271 -1.96 -13.22 -2.62
N CYS A 272 -1.76 -13.19 -1.30
CA CYS A 272 -0.69 -13.95 -0.65
C CYS A 272 -0.90 -15.46 -0.79
N LEU A 273 -2.16 -15.92 -0.70
CA LEU A 273 -2.50 -17.33 -0.88
C LEU A 273 -2.27 -17.80 -2.33
N VAL A 274 -2.62 -16.97 -3.33
CA VAL A 274 -2.29 -17.23 -4.75
C VAL A 274 -0.79 -17.40 -4.93
N LEU A 275 0.00 -16.47 -4.39
CA LEU A 275 1.46 -16.51 -4.49
C LEU A 275 2.03 -17.84 -3.99
N TYR A 276 1.57 -18.31 -2.82
CA TYR A 276 2.02 -19.57 -2.25
C TYR A 276 1.50 -20.78 -3.02
N ALA A 277 0.25 -20.76 -3.49
CA ALA A 277 -0.32 -21.84 -4.29
C ALA A 277 0.40 -22.03 -5.63
N GLU A 278 0.92 -20.95 -6.22
CA GLU A 278 1.61 -21.01 -7.52
C GLU A 278 3.10 -21.30 -7.38
N LYS A 279 3.78 -20.68 -6.41
CA LYS A 279 5.25 -20.71 -6.31
C LYS A 279 5.82 -21.61 -5.22
N TYR A 280 5.08 -21.85 -4.13
CA TYR A 280 5.60 -22.47 -2.89
C TYR A 280 4.70 -23.62 -2.46
N GLN A 281 4.47 -24.56 -3.38
CA GLN A 281 3.46 -25.61 -3.24
C GLN A 281 3.75 -26.57 -2.09
N GLU A 282 5.02 -26.94 -1.90
CA GLU A 282 5.42 -27.89 -0.85
C GLU A 282 5.15 -27.30 0.54
N GLU A 283 5.49 -26.03 0.72
CA GLU A 283 5.33 -25.30 1.97
C GLU A 283 3.87 -24.93 2.25
N PHE A 284 3.08 -24.68 1.19
CA PHE A 284 1.66 -24.35 1.27
C PHE A 284 0.75 -25.57 1.49
N MET A 285 1.18 -26.76 1.08
CA MET A 285 0.36 -27.99 1.09
C MET A 285 -0.38 -28.24 2.43
N PRO A 286 0.22 -28.05 3.62
CA PRO A 286 -0.48 -28.24 4.89
C PRO A 286 -1.65 -27.27 5.13
N PHE A 287 -1.62 -26.11 4.47
CA PHE A 287 -2.61 -25.04 4.63
C PHE A 287 -3.64 -25.01 3.50
N LEU A 288 -3.44 -25.79 2.42
CA LEU A 288 -4.27 -25.78 1.21
C LEU A 288 -5.76 -25.92 1.54
N LEU A 289 -6.16 -27.02 2.18
CA LEU A 289 -7.56 -27.31 2.46
C LEU A 289 -8.20 -26.28 3.43
N PRO A 290 -7.57 -25.91 4.56
CA PRO A 290 -8.05 -24.80 5.39
C PRO A 290 -8.27 -23.50 4.61
N CYS A 291 -7.30 -23.07 3.81
CA CYS A 291 -7.39 -21.83 3.04
C CYS A 291 -8.50 -21.88 1.98
N VAL A 292 -8.62 -22.99 1.24
CA VAL A 292 -9.70 -23.20 0.26
C VAL A 292 -11.06 -23.12 0.95
N ASN A 293 -11.23 -23.78 2.09
CA ASN A 293 -12.50 -23.78 2.83
C ASN A 293 -12.87 -22.38 3.39
N GLU A 294 -11.91 -21.61 3.89
CA GLU A 294 -12.19 -20.27 4.42
C GLU A 294 -12.50 -19.27 3.30
N VAL A 295 -11.74 -19.28 2.18
CA VAL A 295 -12.05 -18.42 1.03
C VAL A 295 -13.37 -18.83 0.39
N TRP A 296 -13.65 -20.14 0.34
CA TRP A 296 -14.95 -20.66 -0.07
C TRP A 296 -16.10 -20.10 0.78
N SER A 297 -16.00 -20.26 2.11
CA SER A 297 -17.02 -19.77 3.03
C SER A 297 -17.18 -18.26 2.98
N LEU A 298 -16.08 -17.54 2.74
CA LEU A 298 -16.10 -16.09 2.54
C LEU A 298 -16.94 -15.73 1.31
N LEU A 299 -16.64 -16.30 0.13
CA LEU A 299 -17.32 -15.96 -1.12
C LEU A 299 -18.82 -16.28 -1.08
N VAL A 300 -19.20 -17.41 -0.48
CA VAL A 300 -20.61 -17.78 -0.31
C VAL A 300 -21.36 -16.83 0.64
N GLY A 301 -20.65 -16.18 1.57
CA GLY A 301 -21.23 -15.26 2.54
C GLY A 301 -21.34 -13.81 2.06
N LEU A 302 -20.80 -13.46 0.88
CA LEU A 302 -20.86 -12.11 0.34
C LEU A 302 -22.19 -11.84 -0.37
N ASP A 303 -22.68 -10.60 -0.25
CA ASP A 303 -23.79 -10.11 -1.08
C ASP A 303 -23.29 -9.63 -2.45
N GLN A 304 -24.21 -9.42 -3.39
CA GLN A 304 -23.92 -9.00 -4.76
C GLN A 304 -23.68 -7.48 -4.90
N GLN A 305 -23.32 -6.78 -3.82
CA GLN A 305 -23.04 -5.35 -3.87
C GLN A 305 -21.68 -5.07 -4.53
N GLU A 306 -21.59 -4.02 -5.36
CA GLU A 306 -20.37 -3.64 -6.10
C GLU A 306 -19.14 -3.47 -5.20
N LYS A 307 -19.33 -3.07 -3.93
CA LYS A 307 -18.26 -2.94 -2.94
C LYS A 307 -17.45 -4.24 -2.71
N ASN A 308 -18.05 -5.39 -3.01
CA ASN A 308 -17.43 -6.70 -2.83
C ASN A 308 -16.72 -7.21 -4.08
N ASP A 309 -16.90 -6.59 -5.25
CA ASP A 309 -16.44 -7.14 -6.54
C ASP A 309 -14.94 -7.42 -6.57
N GLN A 310 -14.13 -6.50 -6.05
CA GLN A 310 -12.68 -6.70 -5.96
C GLN A 310 -12.31 -7.88 -5.04
N LEU A 311 -13.03 -8.07 -3.94
CA LEU A 311 -12.78 -9.20 -3.04
C LEU A 311 -13.21 -10.52 -3.68
N VAL A 312 -14.37 -10.54 -4.35
CA VAL A 312 -14.87 -11.69 -5.10
C VAL A 312 -13.87 -12.08 -6.19
N ALA A 313 -13.39 -11.13 -6.98
CA ALA A 313 -12.39 -11.36 -8.02
C ALA A 313 -11.10 -12.00 -7.46
N LYS A 314 -10.55 -11.44 -6.38
CA LYS A 314 -9.33 -11.98 -5.73
C LYS A 314 -9.55 -13.36 -5.11
N GLY A 315 -10.72 -13.61 -4.52
CA GLY A 315 -11.08 -14.92 -3.98
C GLY A 315 -11.26 -15.98 -5.07
N ILE A 316 -11.93 -15.64 -6.17
CA ILE A 316 -12.07 -16.51 -7.33
C ILE A 316 -10.70 -16.80 -7.94
N GLN A 317 -9.84 -15.79 -8.09
CA GLN A 317 -8.48 -15.98 -8.59
C GLN A 317 -7.71 -17.00 -7.75
N PHE A 318 -7.82 -16.95 -6.42
CA PHE A 318 -7.22 -17.95 -5.54
C PHE A 318 -7.78 -19.36 -5.78
N LEU A 319 -9.10 -19.52 -5.85
CA LEU A 319 -9.72 -20.82 -6.12
C LEU A 319 -9.35 -21.36 -7.50
N SER A 320 -9.31 -20.50 -8.52
CA SER A 320 -8.91 -20.88 -9.88
C SER A 320 -7.44 -21.28 -9.96
N SER A 321 -6.55 -20.51 -9.33
CA SER A 321 -5.12 -20.80 -9.29
C SER A 321 -4.85 -22.13 -8.57
N THR A 322 -5.46 -22.34 -7.40
CA THR A 322 -5.34 -23.61 -6.66
C THR A 322 -5.94 -24.79 -7.42
N ALA A 323 -7.05 -24.63 -8.14
CA ALA A 323 -7.63 -25.69 -8.95
C ALA A 323 -6.78 -26.04 -10.18
N ALA A 324 -6.05 -25.07 -10.74
CA ALA A 324 -5.15 -25.29 -11.87
C ALA A 324 -3.82 -25.94 -11.47
N THR A 325 -3.39 -25.78 -10.21
CA THR A 325 -2.19 -26.41 -9.66
C THR A 325 -2.39 -27.91 -9.41
N HIS A 326 -1.37 -28.71 -9.71
CA HIS A 326 -1.38 -30.15 -9.44
C HIS A 326 -1.03 -30.44 -7.97
N TRP A 327 -2.00 -30.96 -7.21
CA TRP A 327 -1.82 -31.34 -5.81
C TRP A 327 -1.88 -32.87 -5.65
N PRO A 328 -1.06 -33.47 -4.77
CA PRO A 328 -1.15 -34.91 -4.48
C PRO A 328 -2.52 -35.35 -3.92
N GLN A 329 -3.22 -34.45 -3.21
CA GLN A 329 -4.57 -34.63 -2.68
C GLN A 329 -5.36 -33.35 -2.94
N SER A 330 -5.87 -33.19 -4.16
CA SER A 330 -6.57 -31.97 -4.54
C SER A 330 -7.95 -31.90 -3.87
N PRO A 331 -8.29 -30.78 -3.18
CA PRO A 331 -9.63 -30.60 -2.62
C PRO A 331 -10.71 -30.48 -3.70
N PHE A 332 -10.31 -30.24 -4.95
CA PHE A 332 -11.19 -30.09 -6.10
C PHE A 332 -11.52 -31.43 -6.79
N GLU A 333 -10.96 -32.54 -6.34
CA GLU A 333 -11.37 -33.87 -6.83
C GLU A 333 -12.70 -34.34 -6.22
N ASP A 334 -13.15 -33.72 -5.11
CA ASP A 334 -14.47 -33.96 -4.54
C ASP A 334 -15.55 -33.28 -5.40
N PRO A 335 -16.46 -34.04 -6.04
CA PRO A 335 -17.52 -33.47 -6.88
C PRO A 335 -18.43 -32.48 -6.13
N ASN A 336 -18.57 -32.62 -4.81
CA ASN A 336 -19.38 -31.72 -4.01
C ASN A 336 -18.73 -30.34 -3.84
N VAL A 337 -17.40 -30.29 -3.79
CA VAL A 337 -16.64 -29.03 -3.71
C VAL A 337 -16.78 -28.27 -5.03
N LEU A 338 -16.58 -28.95 -6.17
CA LEU A 338 -16.74 -28.34 -7.49
C LEU A 338 -18.19 -27.88 -7.78
N SER A 339 -19.18 -28.73 -7.52
CA SER A 339 -20.60 -28.36 -7.67
C SER A 339 -20.95 -27.18 -6.77
N GLY A 340 -20.47 -27.19 -5.52
CA GLY A 340 -20.56 -26.05 -4.62
C GLY A 340 -20.05 -24.77 -5.27
N ILE A 341 -18.80 -24.79 -5.77
CA ILE A 341 -18.14 -23.64 -6.42
C ILE A 341 -18.94 -23.09 -7.58
N CYS A 342 -19.36 -23.96 -8.49
CA CYS A 342 -20.18 -23.54 -9.61
C CYS A 342 -21.50 -22.90 -9.16
N GLU A 343 -22.22 -23.57 -8.25
CA GLU A 343 -23.58 -23.16 -7.87
C GLU A 343 -23.65 -21.94 -6.96
N LYS A 344 -22.73 -21.83 -6.00
CA LYS A 344 -22.80 -20.79 -4.96
C LYS A 344 -21.85 -19.62 -5.16
N VAL A 345 -20.85 -19.75 -6.04
CA VAL A 345 -19.89 -18.67 -6.31
C VAL A 345 -19.90 -18.27 -7.78
N VAL A 346 -19.79 -19.20 -8.72
CA VAL A 346 -19.72 -18.83 -10.15
C VAL A 346 -21.07 -18.31 -10.65
N PHE A 347 -22.14 -19.11 -10.58
CA PHE A 347 -23.43 -18.71 -11.15
C PHE A 347 -23.99 -17.40 -10.58
N PRO A 348 -23.96 -17.13 -9.26
CA PRO A 348 -24.44 -15.86 -8.73
C PRO A 348 -23.68 -14.64 -9.23
N ASN A 349 -22.42 -14.80 -9.66
CA ASN A 349 -21.57 -13.70 -10.14
C ASN A 349 -21.55 -13.56 -11.68
N VAL A 350 -22.17 -14.49 -12.42
CA VAL A 350 -22.30 -14.43 -13.90
C VAL A 350 -23.66 -13.85 -14.31
N LEU A 351 -24.63 -13.81 -13.40
CA LEU A 351 -25.95 -13.26 -13.68
C LEU A 351 -25.91 -11.73 -13.78
N LEU A 352 -26.73 -11.20 -14.69
CA LEU A 352 -26.98 -9.76 -14.82
C LEU A 352 -27.61 -9.25 -13.52
N ARG A 353 -27.04 -8.18 -12.95
CA ARG A 353 -27.53 -7.59 -11.68
C ARG A 353 -28.68 -6.63 -11.97
N ASP A 354 -29.51 -6.37 -10.95
CA ASP A 354 -30.57 -5.36 -11.05
C ASP A 354 -29.97 -3.97 -11.39
N SER A 355 -28.78 -3.64 -10.88
CA SER A 355 -28.05 -2.42 -11.23
C SER A 355 -27.64 -2.35 -12.71
N ASP A 356 -27.33 -3.49 -13.32
CA ASP A 356 -26.99 -3.56 -14.74
C ASP A 356 -28.24 -3.36 -15.62
N VAL A 357 -29.38 -3.90 -15.17
CA VAL A 357 -30.69 -3.68 -15.81
C VAL A 357 -31.10 -2.22 -15.69
N GLU A 358 -30.98 -1.62 -14.50
CA GLU A 358 -31.24 -0.19 -14.28
C GLU A 358 -30.34 0.68 -15.16
N LEU A 359 -29.03 0.37 -15.25
CA LEU A 359 -28.12 1.11 -16.13
C LEU A 359 -28.51 0.97 -17.61
N PHE A 360 -28.94 -0.22 -18.04
CA PHE A 360 -29.42 -0.46 -19.40
C PHE A 360 -30.69 0.35 -19.69
N GLU A 361 -31.62 0.46 -18.74
CA GLU A 361 -32.87 1.20 -18.89
C GLU A 361 -32.66 2.72 -18.84
N ASP A 362 -31.87 3.23 -17.89
CA ASP A 362 -31.67 4.65 -17.64
C ASP A 362 -30.60 5.28 -18.55
N ASN A 363 -29.53 4.54 -18.85
CA ASN A 363 -28.42 5.02 -19.68
C ASN A 363 -27.85 3.91 -20.61
N PRO A 364 -28.59 3.51 -21.66
CA PRO A 364 -28.19 2.43 -22.57
C PRO A 364 -26.82 2.64 -23.24
N LEU A 365 -26.44 3.90 -23.48
CA LEU A 365 -25.14 4.23 -24.09
C LEU A 365 -23.97 3.94 -23.14
N GLU A 366 -24.12 4.24 -21.85
CA GLU A 366 -23.11 3.91 -20.85
C GLU A 366 -23.03 2.41 -20.62
N TYR A 367 -24.17 1.70 -20.60
CA TYR A 367 -24.20 0.24 -20.54
C TYR A 367 -23.39 -0.39 -21.68
N VAL A 368 -23.66 0.00 -22.94
CA VAL A 368 -22.93 -0.53 -24.11
C VAL A 368 -21.44 -0.16 -24.03
N ARG A 369 -21.11 1.05 -23.56
CA ARG A 369 -19.71 1.46 -23.41
C ARG A 369 -18.97 0.59 -22.38
N ARG A 370 -19.59 0.30 -21.23
CA ARG A 370 -19.02 -0.56 -20.19
C ARG A 370 -18.85 -2.00 -20.67
N ASP A 371 -19.86 -2.55 -21.34
CA ASP A 371 -19.81 -3.90 -21.91
C ASP A 371 -18.69 -4.05 -22.95
N MET A 372 -18.53 -3.06 -23.83
CA MET A 372 -17.43 -3.03 -24.81
C MET A 372 -16.06 -2.83 -24.16
N GLU A 373 -15.93 -1.96 -23.15
CA GLU A 373 -14.66 -1.74 -22.42
C GLU A 373 -14.24 -2.97 -21.60
N ALA A 374 -15.21 -3.75 -21.09
CA ALA A 374 -14.95 -4.98 -20.36
C ALA A 374 -14.52 -6.15 -21.26
N ALA A 375 -14.89 -6.15 -22.54
CA ALA A 375 -14.47 -7.18 -23.50
C ALA A 375 -13.01 -7.03 -23.97
N ASP A 376 -12.39 -5.87 -23.74
CA ASP A 376 -11.01 -5.54 -24.14
C ASP A 376 -9.97 -5.75 -23.00
N GLN A 377 -10.40 -6.13 -21.79
CA GLN A 377 -9.56 -6.45 -20.62
C GLN A 377 -9.55 -7.96 -20.35
#